data_AF-A0A523Z3I5-F1
#
_entry.id   AF-A0A523Z3I5-F1
#
_cell.length_a   1.000
_cell.length_b   1.000
_cell.length_c   1.000
_cell.angle_alpha   90.00
_cell.angle_beta   90.00
_cell.angle_gamma   90.00
#
_symmetry.space_group_name_H-M   'P 1'
#
loop_
_entity.id
_entity.type
_entity.pdbx_description
1 polymer ?
#
loop_
_entity_poly.entity_id
_entity_poly.type
_entity_poly.pdbx_seq_one_letter_code
_entity_poly.pdbx_strand_id
1 'polypeptide(L)'
;MNRGILRILDMLIIIALIILLYIVIEPQYRLARINENRIKLQSNMFTVKAGVERYISFYEGHYPYNMQLIYDNMKEIELPENPYTGKVMSFSDLIQFKYDIPGEVEDDAVDGVNGIQRGEPGQIGVGFFIPMGKDSIPTKIGIIGFDETGKPFILEEGKKKRVVLLIS
;
A
#
# COMPACT_ATOMS: atom_id res chain seq x y z
N MET A 1 23.23 23.92 52.94
CA MET A 1 22.55 23.17 51.87
C MET A 1 23.52 22.13 51.31
N ASN A 2 23.18 20.85 51.37
CA ASN A 2 24.14 19.77 51.12
C ASN A 2 24.38 19.62 49.60
N ARG A 3 25.63 19.78 49.13
CA ARG A 3 25.98 19.75 47.68
C ARG A 3 25.56 18.43 46.99
N GLY A 4 25.49 17.33 47.74
CA GLY A 4 24.98 16.05 47.24
C GLY A 4 23.50 16.06 46.87
N ILE A 5 22.66 16.76 47.65
CA ILE A 5 21.22 16.86 47.41
C ILE A 5 20.94 17.68 46.14
N LEU A 6 21.67 18.78 45.95
CA LEU A 6 21.60 19.58 44.73
C LEU A 6 21.92 18.77 43.47
N ARG A 7 22.98 17.96 43.51
CA ARG A 7 23.37 17.10 42.36
C ARG A 7 22.32 16.05 42.02
N ILE A 8 21.68 15.46 43.03
CA ILE A 8 20.58 14.49 42.79
C ILE A 8 19.38 15.21 42.19
N LEU A 9 19.04 16.40 42.68
CA LEU A 9 17.96 17.21 42.15
C LEU A 9 18.21 17.58 40.67
N ASP A 10 19.41 18.05 40.34
CA ASP A 10 19.80 18.40 38.97
C ASP A 10 19.70 17.19 38.04
N MET A 11 20.13 16.00 38.50
CA MET A 11 20.03 14.76 37.73
C MET A 11 18.56 14.36 37.49
N LEU A 12 17.71 14.49 38.50
CA LEU A 12 16.27 14.21 38.37
C LEU A 12 15.59 15.18 37.40
N ILE A 13 15.97 16.46 37.42
CA ILE A 13 15.46 17.46 36.49
C ILE A 13 15.84 17.09 35.05
N ILE A 14 17.08 16.67 34.81
CA ILE A 14 17.53 16.24 33.47
C ILE A 14 16.75 15.01 33.01
N ILE A 15 16.57 14.00 33.87
CA ILE A 15 15.79 12.79 33.54
C ILE A 15 14.34 13.16 33.22
N ALA A 16 13.71 14.02 34.03
CA ALA A 16 12.35 14.49 33.79
C ALA A 16 12.23 15.23 32.44
N LEU A 17 13.24 16.04 32.09
CA LEU A 17 13.27 16.77 30.82
C LEU A 17 13.41 15.82 29.62
N ILE A 18 14.23 14.78 29.72
CA ILE A 18 14.36 13.74 28.67
C ILE A 18 13.04 12.99 28.49
N ILE A 19 12.38 12.60 29.57
CA ILE A 19 11.08 11.91 29.52
C ILE A 19 10.02 12.82 28.87
N LEU A 20 10.00 14.10 29.23
CA LEU A 20 9.06 15.06 28.68
C LEU A 20 9.29 15.26 27.17
N LEU A 21 10.54 15.37 26.73
CA LEU A 21 10.88 15.41 25.31
C LEU A 21 10.43 14.15 24.57
N TYR A 22 10.66 12.97 25.15
CA TYR A 22 10.25 11.71 24.54
C TYR A 22 8.73 11.66 24.29
N ILE A 23 7.93 12.05 25.29
CA ILE A 23 6.46 12.06 25.20
C ILE A 23 5.97 12.99 24.07
N VAL A 24 6.65 14.10 23.83
CA VAL A 24 6.27 15.05 22.76
C VAL A 24 6.69 14.56 21.38
N ILE A 25 7.87 13.95 21.26
CA ILE A 25 8.47 13.57 19.96
C ILE A 25 7.89 12.27 19.43
N GLU A 26 7.66 11.26 20.28
CA GLU A 26 7.19 9.93 19.87
C GLU A 26 5.93 9.96 18.97
N PRO A 27 4.82 10.64 19.33
CA PRO A 27 3.62 10.63 18.50
C PRO A 27 3.83 11.27 17.13
N GLN A 28 4.64 12.34 17.06
CA GLN A 28 4.94 13.01 15.79
C GLN A 28 5.76 12.13 14.86
N TYR A 29 6.78 11.45 15.41
CA TYR A 29 7.60 10.51 14.63
C TYR A 29 6.77 9.35 14.09
N ARG A 30 5.86 8.80 14.91
CA ARG A 30 4.96 7.72 14.49
C ARG A 30 4.01 8.16 13.36
N LEU A 31 3.39 9.34 13.49
CA LEU A 31 2.52 9.88 12.45
C LEU A 31 3.27 10.14 11.14
N ALA A 32 4.48 10.69 11.22
CA ALA A 32 5.33 10.92 10.05
C ALA A 32 5.63 9.60 9.33
N ARG A 33 6.02 8.55 10.07
CA ARG A 33 6.30 7.23 9.52
C ARG A 33 5.07 6.57 8.88
N ILE A 34 3.89 6.69 9.50
CA ILE A 34 2.64 6.16 8.93
C ILE A 34 2.33 6.87 7.60
N ASN A 35 2.46 8.19 7.55
CA ASN A 35 2.22 8.96 6.33
C ASN A 35 3.22 8.63 5.23
N GLU A 36 4.50 8.51 5.58
CA GLU A 36 5.54 8.09 4.64
C GLU A 36 5.23 6.71 4.04
N ASN A 37 4.86 5.74 4.87
CA ASN A 37 4.51 4.40 4.42
C ASN A 37 3.28 4.40 3.50
N ARG A 38 2.27 5.22 3.80
CA ARG A 38 1.08 5.38 2.95
C ARG A 38 1.41 5.97 1.58
N ILE A 39 2.26 7.01 1.55
CA ILE A 39 2.72 7.62 0.29
C ILE A 39 3.51 6.63 -0.55
N LYS A 40 4.43 5.89 0.09
CA LYS A 40 5.21 4.82 -0.57
C LYS A 40 4.30 3.71 -1.10
N LEU A 41 3.32 3.26 -0.32
CA LEU A 41 2.34 2.26 -0.76
C LEU A 41 1.57 2.74 -2.00
N GLN A 42 1.12 3.99 -2.01
CA GLN A 42 0.44 4.59 -3.15
C GLN A 42 1.37 4.67 -4.37
N SER A 43 2.64 5.03 -4.17
CA SER A 43 3.68 5.00 -5.23
C SER A 43 3.89 3.60 -5.81
N ASN A 44 3.91 2.57 -4.96
CA ASN A 44 4.02 1.17 -5.39
C ASN A 44 2.82 0.74 -6.23
N MET A 45 1.60 1.16 -5.86
CA MET A 45 0.41 0.91 -6.66
C MET A 45 0.55 1.50 -8.07
N PHE A 46 1.05 2.73 -8.20
CA PHE A 46 1.34 3.35 -9.50
C PHE A 46 2.43 2.60 -10.29
N THR A 47 3.42 2.04 -9.60
CA THR A 47 4.47 1.23 -10.24
C THR A 47 3.90 -0.07 -10.81
N VAL A 48 3.00 -0.74 -10.08
CA VAL A 48 2.26 -1.91 -10.58
C VAL A 48 1.39 -1.52 -11.77
N LYS A 49 0.68 -0.39 -11.69
CA LYS A 49 -0.10 0.15 -12.81
C LYS A 49 0.75 0.40 -14.05
N ALA A 50 1.93 0.99 -13.88
CA ALA A 50 2.87 1.21 -14.97
C ALA A 50 3.35 -0.11 -15.59
N GLY A 51 3.55 -1.16 -14.79
CA GLY A 51 3.84 -2.50 -15.30
C GLY A 51 2.72 -3.07 -16.17
N VAL A 52 1.46 -2.88 -15.77
CA VAL A 52 0.27 -3.26 -16.56
C VAL A 52 0.21 -2.46 -17.86
N GLU A 53 0.28 -1.13 -17.79
CA GLU A 53 0.22 -0.23 -18.94
C GLU A 53 1.36 -0.45 -19.93
N ARG A 54 2.56 -0.78 -19.42
CA ARG A 54 3.70 -1.17 -20.24
C ARG A 54 3.39 -2.43 -21.05
N TYR A 55 2.85 -3.47 -20.42
CA TYR A 55 2.44 -4.69 -21.12
C TYR A 55 1.41 -4.35 -22.22
N ILE A 56 0.34 -3.62 -21.87
CA ILE A 56 -0.70 -3.20 -22.82
C ILE A 56 -0.10 -2.48 -24.03
N SER A 57 0.89 -1.61 -23.80
CA SER A 57 1.55 -0.84 -24.86
C SER A 57 2.38 -1.70 -25.82
N PHE A 58 3.04 -2.76 -25.32
CA PHE A 58 3.87 -3.66 -26.14
C PHE A 58 3.09 -4.81 -26.78
N TYR A 59 1.91 -5.15 -26.26
CA TYR A 59 1.11 -6.29 -26.70
C TYR A 59 -0.25 -5.86 -27.28
N GLU A 60 -0.23 -4.88 -28.19
CA GLU A 60 -1.38 -4.47 -29.02
C GLU A 60 -2.66 -4.13 -28.23
N GLY A 61 -2.52 -3.60 -27.01
CA GLY A 61 -3.66 -3.26 -26.16
C GLY A 61 -4.21 -4.43 -25.34
N HIS A 62 -3.60 -5.62 -25.39
CA HIS A 62 -4.02 -6.75 -24.59
C HIS A 62 -3.59 -6.59 -23.13
N TYR A 63 -4.49 -6.92 -22.22
CA TYR A 63 -4.20 -6.96 -20.79
C TYR A 63 -3.31 -8.16 -20.43
N PRO A 64 -2.42 -8.02 -19.44
CA PRO A 64 -1.71 -9.17 -18.89
C PRO A 64 -2.71 -10.15 -18.27
N TYR A 65 -2.52 -11.45 -18.50
CA TYR A 65 -3.43 -12.51 -18.04
C TYR A 65 -2.96 -13.25 -16.78
N ASN A 66 -1.81 -12.87 -16.25
CA ASN A 66 -1.29 -13.40 -15.00
C ASN A 66 -0.36 -12.36 -14.35
N MET A 67 -0.08 -12.58 -13.06
CA MET A 67 0.80 -11.73 -12.28
C MET A 67 2.25 -11.72 -12.76
N GLN A 68 2.72 -12.81 -13.38
CA GLN A 68 4.12 -12.94 -13.78
C GLN A 68 4.46 -11.93 -14.86
N LEU A 69 3.54 -11.74 -15.81
CA LEU A 69 3.66 -10.73 -16.87
C LEU A 69 3.72 -9.32 -16.30
N ILE A 70 2.91 -9.01 -15.28
CA ILE A 70 2.94 -7.71 -14.61
C ILE A 70 4.29 -7.52 -13.91
N TYR A 71 4.72 -8.53 -13.14
CA TYR A 71 5.98 -8.50 -12.40
C TYR A 71 7.20 -8.35 -13.31
N ASP A 72 7.25 -9.07 -14.43
CA ASP A 72 8.35 -8.96 -15.38
C ASP A 72 8.36 -7.60 -16.09
N ASN A 73 7.20 -7.01 -16.37
CA ASN A 73 7.14 -5.63 -16.90
C ASN A 73 7.54 -4.57 -15.86
N MET A 74 7.28 -4.81 -14.56
CA MET A 74 7.75 -3.93 -13.49
C MET A 74 9.28 -3.99 -13.33
N LYS A 75 9.89 -5.18 -13.44
CA LYS A 75 11.36 -5.34 -13.36
C LYS A 75 12.11 -4.51 -14.39
N GLU A 76 11.53 -4.34 -15.58
CA GLU A 76 12.08 -3.52 -16.66
C GLU A 76 11.93 -2.01 -16.41
N ILE A 77 11.20 -1.61 -15.37
CA ILE A 77 11.06 -0.22 -14.92
C ILE A 77 11.91 -0.03 -13.66
N GLU A 78 11.42 -0.53 -12.53
CA GLU A 78 12.05 -0.53 -11.21
C GLU A 78 11.16 -1.36 -10.27
N LEU A 79 11.75 -2.24 -9.47
CA LEU A 79 10.99 -2.98 -8.46
C LEU A 79 10.78 -2.10 -7.21
N PRO A 80 9.53 -1.85 -6.80
CA PRO A 80 9.26 -1.05 -5.62
C PRO A 80 9.70 -1.76 -4.34
N GLU A 81 9.87 -1.02 -3.24
CA GLU A 81 10.12 -1.58 -1.91
C GLU A 81 8.83 -1.64 -1.09
N ASN A 82 8.61 -2.72 -0.35
CA ASN A 82 7.51 -2.79 0.61
C ASN A 82 7.76 -1.78 1.75
N PRO A 83 6.87 -0.80 1.96
CA PRO A 83 7.10 0.31 2.90
C PRO A 83 7.14 -0.13 4.37
N TYR A 84 6.60 -1.31 4.71
CA TYR A 84 6.55 -1.79 6.08
C TYR A 84 7.74 -2.70 6.42
N THR A 85 8.33 -3.36 5.43
CA THR A 85 9.46 -4.28 5.63
C THR A 85 10.80 -3.73 5.13
N GLY A 86 10.78 -2.72 4.25
CA GLY A 86 11.97 -2.17 3.59
C GLY A 86 12.63 -3.13 2.61
N LYS A 87 11.96 -4.22 2.24
CA LYS A 87 12.47 -5.20 1.26
C LYS A 87 11.95 -4.86 -0.12
N VAL A 88 12.78 -5.04 -1.15
CA VAL A 88 12.35 -4.99 -2.55
C VAL A 88 11.22 -6.00 -2.74
N MET A 89 10.13 -5.55 -3.37
CA MET A 89 8.95 -6.38 -3.62
C MET A 89 9.30 -7.53 -4.56
N SER A 90 8.83 -8.70 -4.16
CA SER A 90 8.93 -9.95 -4.90
C SER A 90 7.60 -10.25 -5.58
N PHE A 91 7.60 -11.27 -6.44
CA PHE A 91 6.37 -11.76 -7.06
C PHE A 91 5.29 -12.13 -6.02
N SER A 92 5.67 -12.71 -4.87
CA SER A 92 4.74 -13.09 -3.81
C SER A 92 4.10 -11.91 -3.08
N ASP A 93 4.64 -10.70 -3.24
CA ASP A 93 4.04 -9.49 -2.67
C ASP A 93 2.89 -8.93 -3.52
N LEU A 94 2.61 -9.58 -4.66
CA LEU A 94 1.48 -9.27 -5.50
C LEU A 94 0.40 -10.35 -5.36
N ILE A 95 -0.80 -9.96 -4.92
CA ILE A 95 -1.91 -10.87 -4.62
C ILE A 95 -2.94 -10.80 -5.74
N GLN A 96 -3.15 -11.92 -6.42
CA GLN A 96 -4.16 -12.02 -7.46
C GLN A 96 -5.55 -12.30 -6.88
N PHE A 97 -6.56 -11.61 -7.40
CA PHE A 97 -7.97 -11.96 -7.20
C PHE A 97 -8.78 -11.74 -8.49
N LYS A 98 -10.07 -12.10 -8.47
CA LYS A 98 -10.94 -12.06 -9.64
C LYS A 98 -12.19 -11.23 -9.35
N TYR A 99 -12.63 -10.48 -10.36
CA TYR A 99 -13.94 -9.84 -10.40
C TYR A 99 -14.93 -10.71 -11.17
N ASP A 100 -16.16 -10.78 -10.68
CA ASP A 100 -17.25 -11.54 -11.30
C ASP A 100 -17.98 -10.70 -12.35
N ILE A 101 -18.07 -9.38 -12.14
CA ILE A 101 -18.71 -8.44 -13.07
C ILE A 101 -17.82 -7.21 -13.33
N PRO A 102 -17.93 -6.55 -14.50
CA PRO A 102 -17.00 -5.48 -14.90
C PRO A 102 -17.09 -4.21 -14.06
N GLY A 103 -18.20 -4.02 -13.31
CA GLY A 103 -18.40 -2.87 -12.44
C GLY A 103 -17.66 -2.98 -11.10
N GLU A 104 -17.31 -4.19 -10.65
CA GLU A 104 -16.61 -4.38 -9.36
C GLU A 104 -15.19 -3.82 -9.36
N VAL A 105 -14.59 -3.67 -10.54
CA VAL A 105 -13.28 -3.03 -10.71
C VAL A 105 -13.27 -1.59 -10.19
N GLU A 106 -14.41 -0.91 -10.31
CA GLU A 106 -14.61 0.50 -9.95
C GLU A 106 -15.16 0.68 -8.53
N ASP A 107 -15.43 -0.41 -7.80
CA ASP A 107 -16.02 -0.38 -6.47
C ASP A 107 -15.03 0.16 -5.43
N ASP A 108 -15.18 1.43 -5.04
CA ASP A 108 -14.37 2.08 -4.03
C ASP A 108 -14.99 2.05 -2.62
N ALA A 109 -16.09 1.32 -2.43
CA ALA A 109 -16.75 1.21 -1.14
C ALA A 109 -15.90 0.39 -0.15
N VAL A 110 -15.89 0.82 1.12
CA VAL A 110 -15.12 0.18 2.19
C VAL A 110 -15.61 -1.25 2.49
N ASP A 111 -16.89 -1.51 2.28
CA ASP A 111 -17.55 -2.81 2.38
C ASP A 111 -17.79 -3.49 1.02
N GLY A 112 -17.31 -2.86 -0.06
CA GLY A 112 -17.37 -3.36 -1.43
C GLY A 112 -16.36 -4.47 -1.72
N VAL A 113 -16.35 -4.95 -2.96
CA VAL A 113 -15.51 -6.08 -3.40
C VAL A 113 -14.03 -5.79 -3.17
N ASN A 114 -13.59 -4.57 -3.44
CA ASN A 114 -12.20 -4.15 -3.17
C ASN A 114 -11.94 -3.94 -1.67
N GLY A 115 -12.92 -3.46 -0.90
CA GLY A 115 -12.82 -3.18 0.53
C GLY A 115 -12.73 -4.41 1.44
N ILE A 116 -13.24 -5.55 0.98
CA ILE A 116 -13.18 -6.82 1.73
C ILE A 116 -11.91 -7.63 1.48
N GLN A 117 -11.10 -7.27 0.46
CA GLN A 117 -9.85 -7.99 0.16
C GLN A 117 -8.86 -7.91 1.32
N ARG A 118 -7.99 -8.91 1.45
CA ARG A 118 -6.97 -8.97 2.51
C ARG A 118 -5.64 -9.43 1.93
N GLY A 119 -4.56 -8.90 2.51
CA GLY A 119 -3.19 -9.27 2.19
C GLY A 119 -2.28 -8.98 3.38
N GLU A 120 -0.97 -9.16 3.20
CA GLU A 120 0.02 -8.73 4.19
C GLU A 120 0.33 -7.23 4.04
N PRO A 121 0.82 -6.56 5.11
CA PRO A 121 1.18 -5.16 5.04
C PRO A 121 2.13 -4.82 3.91
N GLY A 122 1.73 -3.87 3.06
CA GLY A 122 2.53 -3.37 1.95
C GLY A 122 2.46 -4.19 0.67
N GLN A 123 1.73 -5.30 0.67
CA GLN A 123 1.43 -6.04 -0.57
C GLN A 123 0.46 -5.25 -1.46
N ILE A 124 0.43 -5.60 -2.74
CA ILE A 124 -0.49 -5.02 -3.72
C ILE A 124 -1.44 -6.11 -4.23
N GLY A 125 -2.74 -5.87 -4.11
CA GLY A 125 -3.77 -6.69 -4.73
C GLY A 125 -3.98 -6.29 -6.19
N VAL A 126 -4.09 -7.28 -7.07
CA VAL A 126 -4.39 -7.10 -8.49
C VAL A 126 -5.58 -7.99 -8.86
N GLY A 127 -6.70 -7.34 -9.14
CA GLY A 127 -7.96 -7.96 -9.52
C GLY A 127 -8.13 -8.00 -11.03
N PHE A 128 -8.48 -9.17 -11.57
CA PHE A 128 -8.74 -9.32 -13.01
C PHE A 128 -10.23 -9.50 -13.26
N PHE A 129 -10.80 -8.71 -14.16
CA PHE A 129 -12.10 -9.00 -14.75
C PHE A 129 -11.89 -9.74 -16.07
N ILE A 130 -12.43 -10.96 -16.15
CA ILE A 130 -12.35 -11.83 -17.33
C ILE A 130 -13.79 -12.13 -17.78
N PRO A 131 -14.23 -11.63 -18.96
CA PRO A 131 -15.59 -11.85 -19.46
C PRO A 131 -15.84 -13.33 -19.74
N MET A 132 -17.10 -13.78 -19.75
CA MET A 132 -17.43 -15.16 -20.10
C MET A 132 -17.32 -15.40 -21.61
N GLY A 133 -16.62 -16.45 -22.03
CA GLY A 133 -16.33 -16.73 -23.45
C GLY A 133 -15.28 -17.83 -23.64
N LYS A 134 -15.12 -18.31 -24.88
CA LYS A 134 -14.22 -19.43 -25.21
C LYS A 134 -12.73 -19.04 -25.25
N ASP A 135 -12.46 -17.75 -25.48
CA ASP A 135 -11.12 -17.15 -25.59
C ASP A 135 -10.96 -15.96 -24.60
N SER A 136 -11.51 -16.11 -23.39
CA SER A 136 -11.63 -15.01 -22.45
C SER A 136 -10.29 -14.57 -21.87
N ILE A 137 -9.80 -13.44 -22.37
CA ILE A 137 -8.68 -12.68 -21.81
C ILE A 137 -9.19 -11.59 -20.85
N PRO A 138 -8.39 -11.11 -19.89
CA PRO A 138 -8.80 -9.99 -19.06
C PRO A 138 -9.08 -8.74 -19.89
N THR A 139 -10.04 -7.95 -19.44
CA THR A 139 -10.44 -6.69 -20.11
C THR A 139 -10.41 -5.48 -19.20
N LYS A 140 -10.26 -5.68 -17.89
CA LYS A 140 -10.04 -4.63 -16.89
C LYS A 140 -9.20 -5.17 -15.74
N ILE A 141 -8.35 -4.33 -15.19
CA ILE A 141 -7.55 -4.66 -14.00
C ILE A 141 -7.75 -3.60 -12.93
N GLY A 142 -8.06 -4.06 -11.71
CA GLY A 142 -8.13 -3.23 -10.51
C GLY A 142 -6.89 -3.44 -9.64
N ILE A 143 -6.32 -2.37 -9.10
CA ILE A 143 -5.11 -2.40 -8.28
C ILE A 143 -5.40 -1.73 -6.94
N ILE A 144 -5.16 -2.44 -5.85
CA ILE A 144 -5.35 -1.97 -4.47
C ILE A 144 -4.09 -2.21 -3.64
N GLY A 145 -3.77 -1.30 -2.71
CA GLY A 145 -2.68 -1.50 -1.75
C GLY A 145 -3.20 -2.03 -0.42
N PHE A 146 -2.40 -2.81 0.31
CA PHE A 146 -2.72 -3.26 1.67
C PHE A 146 -1.94 -2.45 2.72
N ASP A 147 -2.67 -1.86 3.67
CA ASP A 147 -2.15 -1.02 4.75
C ASP A 147 -1.41 -1.83 5.84
N GLU A 148 -0.99 -1.15 6.91
CA GLU A 148 -0.27 -1.76 8.04
C GLU A 148 -1.03 -2.89 8.74
N THR A 149 -2.35 -2.97 8.52
CA THR A 149 -3.24 -3.99 9.10
C THR A 149 -3.62 -5.08 8.10
N GLY A 150 -3.07 -5.04 6.88
CA GLY A 150 -3.41 -5.98 5.80
C GLY A 150 -4.79 -5.72 5.17
N LYS A 151 -5.37 -4.54 5.40
CA LYS A 151 -6.65 -4.12 4.83
C LYS A 151 -6.41 -3.20 3.63
N PRO A 152 -7.38 -3.07 2.72
CA PRO A 152 -7.25 -2.17 1.58
C PRO A 152 -6.97 -0.74 2.05
N PHE A 153 -6.07 -0.06 1.35
CA PHE A 153 -5.66 1.29 1.68
C PHE A 153 -6.86 2.24 1.50
N ILE A 154 -7.28 2.87 2.60
CA ILE A 154 -8.44 3.76 2.64
C ILE A 154 -7.98 5.21 2.65
N LEU A 155 -8.57 6.02 1.79
CA LEU A 155 -8.47 7.48 1.83
C LEU A 155 -9.68 8.05 2.57
N GLU A 156 -9.42 8.91 3.56
CA GLU A 156 -10.44 9.64 4.29
C GLU A 156 -10.48 11.10 3.82
N GLU A 157 -11.56 11.49 3.16
CA GLU A 157 -11.83 12.87 2.71
C GLU A 157 -13.02 13.43 3.49
N GLY A 158 -12.73 14.05 4.63
CA GLY A 158 -13.75 14.53 5.55
C GLY A 158 -14.54 13.38 6.20
N LYS A 159 -15.82 13.22 5.84
CA LYS A 159 -16.68 12.12 6.32
C LYS A 159 -16.74 10.92 5.37
N LYS A 160 -16.22 11.06 4.15
CA LYS A 160 -16.22 9.98 3.16
C LYS A 160 -14.95 9.15 3.30
N LYS A 161 -15.12 7.84 3.25
CA LYS A 161 -14.03 6.87 3.20
C LYS A 161 -14.19 6.06 1.94
N ARG A 162 -13.08 5.87 1.21
CA ARG A 162 -13.06 5.05 0.00
C ARG A 162 -11.76 4.27 -0.10
N VAL A 163 -11.82 3.11 -0.72
CA VAL A 163 -10.63 2.34 -1.09
C VAL A 163 -9.89 3.11 -2.17
N VAL A 164 -8.58 3.27 -2.00
CA VAL A 164 -7.72 3.77 -3.07
C VAL A 164 -7.57 2.64 -4.07
N LEU A 165 -8.09 2.86 -5.27
CA LEU A 165 -8.01 1.92 -6.39
C LEU A 165 -7.41 2.62 -7.61
N LEU A 166 -6.61 1.88 -8.36
CA LEU A 166 -6.17 2.27 -9.69
C LEU A 166 -6.74 1.27 -10.69
N ILE A 167 -7.18 1.79 -11.83
CA ILE A 167 -7.75 0.98 -12.91
C ILE A 167 -6.87 1.15 -14.13
N SER A 168 -6.61 0.02 -14.78
CA SER A 168 -6.00 -0.06 -16.10
C SER A 168 -6.97 -0.74 -17.04
#